data_AF-A0A0L7KPH1-F1
#
_entry.id   AF-A0A0L7KPH1-F1
#
_cell.length_a   1.000
_cell.length_b   1.000
_cell.length_c   1.000
_cell.angle_alpha   90.00
_cell.angle_beta   90.00
_cell.angle_gamma   90.00
#
_symmetry.space_group_name_H-M   'P 1'
#
loop_
_entity.id
_entity.type
_entity.pdbx_description
1 polymer ?
#
loop_
_entity_poly.entity_id
_entity_poly.type
_entity_poly.pdbx_seq_one_letter_code
_entity_poly.pdbx_strand_id
1 'polypeptide(L)'
;MALKSNISYNERKDKVTGFVTDGQSTKPEYAGHAQVFMIREAGFIVVATVCDQGANNRNAIKLLLQETRGAYLRTGREPKQNVFVINEQEIVHIYDPPHLLKCVRNNLITKNLAYIMDNHAKTAKWQHLELLLKENPGYR
;
A
#
# COMPACT_ATOMS: atom_id res chain seq x y z
N MET A 1 -7.14 33.74 -11.99
CA MET A 1 -7.60 32.53 -12.70
C MET A 1 -7.62 31.39 -11.69
N ALA A 2 -8.80 30.91 -11.31
CA ALA A 2 -8.94 29.80 -10.36
C ALA A 2 -9.20 28.52 -11.17
N LEU A 3 -8.26 27.57 -11.12
CA LEU A 3 -8.44 26.26 -11.71
C LEU A 3 -9.49 25.50 -10.89
N LYS A 4 -10.59 25.14 -11.53
CA LYS A 4 -11.68 24.35 -10.95
C LYS A 4 -11.16 22.94 -10.63
N SER A 5 -11.06 22.59 -9.34
CA SER A 5 -10.75 21.23 -8.92
C SER A 5 -11.95 20.30 -9.22
N ASN A 6 -11.89 19.54 -10.30
CA ASN A 6 -12.95 18.63 -10.73
C ASN A 6 -12.93 17.31 -9.93
N ILE A 7 -13.03 17.41 -8.60
CA ILE A 7 -13.14 16.27 -7.68
C ILE A 7 -14.51 16.37 -7.00
N SER A 8 -15.28 15.28 -7.02
CA SER A 8 -16.59 15.22 -6.38
C SER A 8 -16.61 14.10 -5.34
N TYR A 9 -17.01 14.42 -4.12
CA TYR A 9 -17.19 13.45 -3.05
C TYR A 9 -18.62 12.93 -3.05
N ASN A 10 -18.79 11.61 -3.09
CA ASN A 10 -20.09 10.95 -3.04
C ASN A 10 -20.36 10.44 -1.62
N GLU A 11 -21.12 11.21 -0.83
CA GLU A 11 -21.48 10.89 0.55
C GLU A 11 -22.21 9.55 0.71
N ARG A 12 -23.07 9.18 -0.25
CA ARG A 12 -23.84 7.92 -0.17
C ARG A 12 -22.97 6.67 -0.35
N LYS A 13 -21.85 6.81 -1.06
CA LYS A 13 -20.94 5.69 -1.37
C LYS A 13 -19.63 5.78 -0.58
N ASP A 14 -19.43 6.85 0.20
CA ASP A 14 -18.19 7.20 0.89
C ASP A 14 -16.96 7.12 -0.05
N LYS A 15 -17.08 7.78 -1.22
CA LYS A 15 -16.06 7.69 -2.29
C LYS A 15 -15.75 9.03 -2.92
N VAL A 16 -14.48 9.29 -3.12
CA VAL A 16 -14.00 10.42 -3.93
C VAL A 16 -13.95 10.00 -5.40
N THR A 17 -14.69 10.72 -6.23
CA THR A 17 -14.71 10.55 -7.69
C THR A 17 -13.92 11.66 -8.34
N GLY A 18 -13.05 11.30 -9.28
CA GLY A 18 -12.28 12.24 -10.07
C GLY A 18 -12.50 11.97 -11.56
N PHE A 19 -12.12 12.95 -12.37
CA PHE A 19 -12.23 12.84 -13.81
C PHE A 19 -10.83 12.75 -14.41
N VAL A 20 -10.58 11.72 -15.23
CA VAL A 20 -9.40 11.63 -16.11
C VAL A 20 -9.85 12.12 -17.49
N THR A 21 -9.19 13.16 -18.01
CA THR A 21 -9.47 13.72 -19.34
C THR A 21 -8.36 13.30 -20.29
N ASP A 22 -8.69 12.51 -21.32
CA ASP A 22 -7.73 12.05 -22.35
C ASP A 22 -7.59 13.04 -23.53
N GLY A 23 -8.14 14.25 -23.38
CA GLY A 23 -8.19 15.28 -24.42
C GLY A 23 -9.38 15.15 -25.39
N GLN A 24 -10.13 14.05 -25.37
CA GLN A 24 -11.32 13.84 -26.22
C GLN A 24 -12.57 13.42 -25.42
N SER A 25 -12.39 12.76 -24.28
CA SER A 25 -13.45 12.29 -23.40
C SER A 25 -13.06 12.45 -21.93
N THR A 26 -14.06 12.69 -21.08
CA THR A 26 -13.88 12.78 -19.63
C THR A 26 -14.63 11.62 -19.00
N LYS A 27 -13.90 10.68 -18.39
CA LYS A 27 -14.50 9.51 -17.72
C LYS A 27 -14.39 9.65 -16.20
N PRO A 28 -15.48 9.42 -15.45
CA PRO A 28 -15.42 9.35 -14.01
C PRO A 28 -14.77 8.03 -13.60
N GLU A 29 -13.60 8.10 -12.98
CA GLU A 29 -12.92 6.95 -12.40
C GLU A 29 -12.74 7.13 -10.88
N TYR A 30 -12.53 6.03 -10.16
CA TYR A 30 -12.31 6.06 -8.72
C TYR A 30 -11.01 6.80 -8.43
N ALA A 31 -11.12 7.98 -7.83
CA ALA A 31 -9.96 8.78 -7.45
C ALA A 31 -9.42 8.30 -6.09
N GLY A 32 -8.96 7.04 -6.03
CA GLY A 32 -8.27 6.50 -4.86
C GLY A 32 -7.03 7.33 -4.46
N HIS A 33 -6.55 8.19 -5.37
CA HIS A 33 -5.37 9.03 -5.20
C HIS A 33 -5.69 10.53 -5.16
N ALA A 34 -6.97 10.91 -5.03
CA ALA A 34 -7.38 12.31 -4.93
C ALA A 34 -6.56 13.07 -3.88
N GLN A 35 -6.24 12.44 -2.75
CA GLN A 35 -5.41 13.04 -1.70
C GLN A 35 -3.97 13.33 -2.14
N VAL A 36 -3.33 12.42 -2.88
CA VAL A 36 -1.96 12.66 -3.41
C VAL A 36 -1.97 13.82 -4.40
N PHE A 37 -2.99 13.93 -5.24
CA PHE A 37 -3.15 15.08 -6.14
C PHE A 37 -3.41 16.38 -5.38
N MET A 38 -4.34 16.39 -4.42
CA MET A 38 -4.69 17.59 -3.64
C MET A 38 -3.50 18.12 -2.83
N ILE A 39 -2.72 17.24 -2.20
CA ILE A 39 -1.53 17.62 -1.42
C ILE A 39 -0.47 18.25 -2.34
N ARG A 40 -0.33 17.76 -3.58
CA ARG A 40 0.61 18.33 -4.55
C ARG A 40 0.16 19.68 -5.10
N GLU A 41 -1.12 19.87 -5.35
CA GLU A 41 -1.67 21.18 -5.74
C GLU A 41 -1.42 22.24 -4.65
N ALA A 42 -1.35 21.83 -3.38
CA ALA A 42 -0.95 22.69 -2.27
C ALA A 42 0.57 22.95 -2.19
N GLY A 43 1.36 22.46 -3.16
CA GLY A 43 2.80 22.69 -3.25
C GLY A 43 3.68 21.67 -2.51
N PHE A 44 3.10 20.62 -1.93
CA PHE A 44 3.86 19.61 -1.21
C PHE A 44 4.39 18.50 -2.13
N ILE A 45 5.56 17.97 -1.79
CA ILE A 45 6.16 16.82 -2.48
C ILE A 45 5.81 15.56 -1.69
N VAL A 46 4.98 14.70 -2.28
CA VAL A 46 4.65 13.39 -1.71
C VAL A 46 5.74 12.40 -2.07
N VAL A 47 6.47 11.90 -1.08
CA VAL A 47 7.57 10.94 -1.26
C VAL A 47 7.17 9.50 -0.95
N ALA A 48 6.14 9.32 -0.13
CA ALA A 48 5.66 8.00 0.28
C ALA A 48 4.17 8.01 0.64
N THR A 49 3.54 6.82 0.61
CA THR A 49 2.18 6.58 1.12
C THR A 49 2.18 5.43 2.11
N VAL A 50 1.30 5.54 3.12
CA VAL A 50 1.04 4.48 4.09
C VAL A 50 -0.44 4.12 4.07
N CYS A 51 -0.78 2.84 4.00
CA CYS A 51 -2.18 2.38 4.14
C CYS A 51 -2.28 1.01 4.82
N ASP A 52 -3.49 0.60 5.20
CA ASP A 52 -3.74 -0.76 5.67
C ASP A 52 -3.73 -1.80 4.52
N GLN A 53 -3.91 -3.08 4.86
CA GLN A 53 -3.99 -4.19 3.91
C GLN A 53 -5.42 -4.52 3.44
N GLY A 54 -6.36 -3.57 3.58
CA GLY A 54 -7.73 -3.70 3.09
C GLY A 54 -7.77 -4.05 1.60
N ALA A 55 -8.79 -4.79 1.16
CA ALA A 55 -8.90 -5.27 -0.22
C ALA A 55 -8.85 -4.13 -1.26
N ASN A 56 -9.52 -3.00 -0.96
CA ASN A 56 -9.51 -1.83 -1.83
C ASN A 56 -8.12 -1.22 -1.96
N ASN A 57 -7.42 -1.05 -0.85
CA ASN A 57 -6.07 -0.49 -0.81
C ASN A 57 -5.07 -1.38 -1.56
N ARG A 58 -5.11 -2.69 -1.31
CA ARG A 58 -4.27 -3.65 -2.04
C ARG A 58 -4.52 -3.63 -3.55
N ASN A 59 -5.77 -3.52 -3.98
CA ASN A 59 -6.12 -3.44 -5.40
C ASN A 59 -5.62 -2.14 -6.04
N ALA A 60 -5.79 -1.01 -5.36
CA ALA A 60 -5.31 0.29 -5.85
C ALA A 60 -3.78 0.31 -5.99
N ILE A 61 -3.05 -0.13 -4.96
CA ILE A 61 -1.59 -0.23 -5.01
C ILE A 61 -1.13 -1.19 -6.10
N LYS A 62 -1.80 -2.34 -6.26
CA LYS A 62 -1.46 -3.30 -7.32
C LYS A 62 -1.58 -2.67 -8.71
N LEU A 63 -2.64 -1.92 -8.98
CA LEU A 63 -2.84 -1.23 -10.26
C LEU A 63 -1.70 -0.23 -10.53
N LEU A 64 -1.40 0.61 -9.55
CA LEU A 64 -0.33 1.61 -9.63
C LEU A 64 1.05 1.00 -9.90
N LEU A 65 1.39 -0.09 -9.20
CA LEU A 65 2.65 -0.79 -9.40
C LEU A 65 2.71 -1.43 -10.79
N GLN A 66 1.59 -1.95 -11.32
CA GLN A 66 1.52 -2.51 -12.66
C GLN A 66 1.70 -1.46 -13.75
N GLU A 67 1.02 -0.32 -13.63
CA GLU A 67 1.17 0.81 -14.56
C GLU A 67 2.61 1.33 -14.58
N THR A 68 3.19 1.54 -13.39
CA THR A 68 4.56 2.01 -13.23
C THR A 68 5.57 1.04 -13.81
N ARG A 69 5.40 -0.27 -13.54
CA ARG A 69 6.23 -1.32 -14.14
C ARG A 69 6.16 -1.28 -15.66
N GLY A 70 4.97 -1.11 -16.23
CA GLY A 70 4.80 -0.97 -17.68
C GLY A 70 5.54 0.25 -18.24
N ALA A 71 5.48 1.39 -17.55
CA ALA A 71 6.21 2.60 -17.93
C ALA A 71 7.74 2.38 -17.90
N TYR A 72 8.27 1.79 -16.82
CA TYR A 72 9.69 1.50 -16.70
C TYR A 72 10.20 0.61 -17.84
N LEU A 73 9.50 -0.49 -18.12
CA LEU A 73 9.87 -1.41 -19.20
C LEU A 73 9.89 -0.71 -20.57
N ARG A 74 8.93 0.17 -20.87
CA ARG A 74 8.92 0.95 -22.13
C ARG A 74 10.10 1.92 -22.24
N THR A 75 10.60 2.40 -21.11
CA THR A 75 11.74 3.34 -21.05
C THR A 75 13.10 2.65 -20.85
N GLY A 76 13.15 1.31 -20.87
CA GLY A 76 14.37 0.54 -20.64
C GLY A 76 14.92 0.65 -19.20
N ARG A 77 14.06 0.99 -18.23
CA ARG A 77 14.42 1.10 -16.82
C ARG A 77 14.04 -0.17 -16.06
N GLU A 78 14.86 -0.53 -15.08
CA GLU A 78 14.58 -1.63 -14.16
C GLU A 78 13.43 -1.27 -13.20
N PRO A 79 12.39 -2.12 -13.07
CA PRO A 79 11.30 -1.87 -12.14
C PRO A 79 11.73 -1.93 -10.67
N LYS A 80 11.44 -0.84 -9.94
CA LYS A 80 11.64 -0.77 -8.49
C LYS A 80 10.49 -1.46 -7.74
N GLN A 81 10.82 -2.14 -6.64
CA GLN A 81 9.81 -2.74 -5.77
C GLN A 81 9.10 -1.67 -4.94
N ASN A 82 7.78 -1.81 -4.78
CA ASN A 82 6.93 -0.92 -3.96
C ASN A 82 6.99 0.57 -4.34
N VAL A 83 7.42 0.89 -5.56
CA VAL A 83 7.43 2.27 -6.07
C VAL A 83 6.42 2.40 -7.19
N PHE A 84 5.59 3.43 -7.10
CA PHE A 84 4.73 3.86 -8.19
C PHE A 84 5.03 5.30 -8.60
N VAL A 85 4.70 5.66 -9.84
CA VAL A 85 4.97 6.98 -10.40
C VAL A 85 3.67 7.74 -10.63
N ILE A 86 3.59 8.97 -10.12
CA ILE A 86 2.52 9.92 -10.43
C ILE A 86 3.16 11.22 -10.92
N ASN A 87 2.77 11.70 -12.09
CA ASN A 87 3.32 12.93 -12.72
C ASN A 87 4.85 12.97 -12.62
N GLU A 88 5.50 11.91 -13.12
CA GLU A 88 6.97 11.73 -13.17
C GLU A 88 7.69 11.65 -11.81
N GLN A 89 6.97 11.76 -10.68
CA GLN A 89 7.52 11.60 -9.34
C GLN A 89 7.34 10.17 -8.84
N GLU A 90 8.43 9.57 -8.36
CA GLU A 90 8.40 8.29 -7.66
C GLU A 90 7.87 8.45 -6.24
N ILE A 91 6.98 7.55 -5.84
CA ILE A 91 6.35 7.49 -4.53
C ILE A 91 6.50 6.07 -3.99
N VAL A 92 7.05 5.95 -2.79
CA VAL A 92 7.21 4.65 -2.10
C VAL A 92 5.93 4.29 -1.38
N HIS A 93 5.40 3.10 -1.64
CA HIS A 93 4.27 2.57 -0.89
C HIS A 93 4.73 1.69 0.28
N ILE A 94 4.12 1.90 1.46
CA ILE A 94 4.37 1.12 2.67
C ILE A 94 3.01 0.69 3.27
N TYR A 95 2.91 -0.54 3.75
CA TYR A 95 1.76 -0.96 4.57
C TYR A 95 1.99 -0.61 6.04
N ASP A 96 0.93 -0.29 6.76
CA ASP A 96 0.98 0.04 8.18
C ASP A 96 1.63 -1.09 9.01
N PRO A 97 2.81 -0.87 9.64
CA PRO A 97 3.53 -1.91 10.36
C PRO A 97 2.75 -2.55 11.53
N PRO A 98 2.04 -1.80 12.39
CA PRO A 98 1.13 -2.38 13.39
C PRO A 98 0.14 -3.39 12.82
N HIS A 99 -0.50 -3.08 11.69
CA HIS A 99 -1.41 -4.02 11.03
C HIS A 99 -0.69 -5.28 10.54
N LEU A 100 0.53 -5.16 9.99
CA LEU A 100 1.35 -6.31 9.59
C LEU A 100 1.68 -7.23 10.77
N LEU A 101 2.17 -6.64 11.87
CA LEU A 101 2.51 -7.40 13.09
C LEU A 101 1.29 -8.11 13.67
N LYS A 102 0.14 -7.42 13.69
CA LYS A 102 -1.13 -8.04 14.10
C LYS A 102 -1.48 -9.23 13.22
N CYS A 103 -1.35 -9.12 11.90
CA CYS A 103 -1.61 -10.22 10.97
C CYS A 103 -0.67 -11.41 11.19
N VAL A 104 0.62 -11.17 11.42
CA VAL A 104 1.60 -12.23 11.72
C VAL A 104 1.22 -12.94 13.01
N ARG A 105 0.96 -12.20 14.09
CA ARG A 105 0.52 -12.75 15.38
C ARG A 105 -0.76 -13.58 15.25
N ASN A 106 -1.78 -13.08 14.55
CA ASN A 106 -3.04 -13.80 14.36
C ASN A 106 -2.86 -15.11 13.58
N ASN A 107 -2.01 -15.10 12.54
CA ASN A 107 -1.70 -16.32 11.82
C ASN A 107 -0.88 -17.29 12.68
N LEU A 108 0.08 -16.81 13.47
CA LEU A 108 0.93 -17.67 14.30
C LEU A 108 0.14 -18.39 15.41
N ILE A 109 -0.94 -17.78 15.91
CA ILE A 109 -1.85 -18.42 16.89
C ILE A 109 -2.51 -19.67 16.31
N THR A 110 -2.85 -19.67 15.02
CA THR A 110 -3.64 -20.75 14.37
C THR A 110 -2.83 -21.62 13.41
N LYS A 111 -1.64 -21.18 13.02
CA LYS A 111 -0.79 -21.79 12.00
C LYS A 111 0.67 -21.72 12.40
N ASN A 112 1.47 -22.61 11.82
CA ASN A 112 2.91 -22.55 11.95
C ASN A 112 3.52 -21.69 10.84
N LEU A 113 4.55 -20.91 11.17
CA LEU A 113 5.31 -20.11 10.21
C LEU A 113 6.53 -20.91 9.74
N ALA A 114 6.55 -21.29 8.46
CA ALA A 114 7.73 -21.87 7.82
C ALA A 114 8.66 -20.75 7.32
N TYR A 115 9.95 -20.87 7.58
CA TYR A 115 10.95 -19.88 7.16
C TYR A 115 12.31 -20.54 6.92
N ILE A 116 13.20 -19.86 6.22
CA ILE A 116 14.59 -20.29 6.01
C ILE A 116 15.49 -19.43 6.88
N MET A 117 16.37 -20.08 7.65
CA MET A 117 17.39 -19.41 8.43
C MET A 117 18.69 -20.20 8.33
N ASP A 118 19.78 -19.52 7.98
CA ASP A 118 21.08 -20.14 7.74
C ASP A 118 21.02 -21.29 6.72
N ASN A 119 20.27 -21.11 5.63
CA ASN A 119 19.97 -22.13 4.60
C ASN A 119 19.23 -23.39 5.08
N HIS A 120 18.66 -23.38 6.29
CA HIS A 120 17.87 -24.50 6.81
C HIS A 120 16.39 -24.12 6.89
N ALA A 121 15.52 -25.04 6.46
CA ALA A 121 14.08 -24.91 6.66
C ALA A 121 13.76 -25.07 8.15
N LYS A 122 13.13 -24.04 8.73
CA LYS A 122 12.71 -23.99 10.13
C LYS A 122 11.22 -23.71 10.22
N THR A 123 10.66 -23.97 11.39
CA THR A 123 9.25 -23.74 11.68
C THR A 123 9.12 -23.04 13.03
N ALA A 124 8.49 -21.87 13.04
CA ALA A 124 8.09 -21.17 14.25
C ALA A 124 6.63 -21.52 14.57
N LYS A 125 6.35 -21.77 15.85
CA LYS A 125 5.03 -22.15 16.34
C LYS A 125 4.66 -21.28 17.54
N TRP A 126 3.36 -21.11 17.80
CA TRP A 126 2.89 -20.39 18.98
C TRP A 126 3.44 -20.96 20.29
N GLN A 127 3.57 -22.29 20.37
CA GLN A 127 4.06 -23.00 21.55
C GLN A 127 5.48 -22.58 21.95
N HIS A 128 6.30 -22.07 21.02
CA HIS A 128 7.63 -21.56 21.36
C HIS A 128 7.54 -20.32 22.26
N LEU A 129 6.51 -19.48 22.08
CA LEU A 129 6.24 -18.31 22.92
C LEU A 129 5.68 -18.73 24.28
N GLU A 130 4.78 -19.71 24.30
CA GLU A 130 4.21 -20.24 25.56
C GLU A 130 5.30 -20.87 26.44
N LEU A 131 6.21 -21.62 25.83
CA LEU A 131 7.36 -22.21 26.52
C LEU A 131 8.25 -21.13 27.12
N LEU A 132 8.60 -20.10 26.34
CA LEU A 132 9.43 -18.98 26.81
C LEU A 132 8.81 -18.28 28.03
N LEU A 133 7.50 -18.03 28.00
CA LEU A 133 6.78 -17.39 29.10
C LEU A 133 6.69 -18.29 30.34
N LYS A 134 6.53 -19.61 30.15
CA LYS A 134 6.51 -20.58 31.25
C LYS A 134 7.87 -20.67 31.95
N GLU A 135 8.95 -20.63 31.19
CA GLU A 135 10.32 -20.72 31.70
C GLU A 135 10.80 -19.40 32.33
N ASN A 136 10.20 -18.27 31.95
CA ASN A 136 10.58 -16.94 32.43
C ASN A 136 9.36 -16.15 32.92
N PRO A 137 8.83 -16.46 34.12
CA PRO A 137 7.61 -15.84 34.64
C PRO A 137 7.73 -14.33 34.91
N GLY A 138 8.95 -13.76 34.90
CA GLY A 138 9.21 -12.33 35.06
C GLY A 138 8.82 -11.44 33.86
N TYR A 139 8.35 -12.02 32.76
CA TYR A 139 7.81 -11.29 31.60
C TYR A 139 6.30 -11.04 31.68
N ARG A 140 5.70 -11.18 32.87
CA ARG A 140 4.28 -10.87 33.13
C ARG A 140 4.04 -9.39 33.37
#